data_AF-A0A4R5NSI5-F1
#
_entry.id   AF-A0A4R5NSI5-F1
#
_cell.length_a   1.000
_cell.length_b   1.000
_cell.length_c   1.000
_cell.angle_alpha   90.00
_cell.angle_beta   90.00
_cell.angle_gamma   90.00
#
_symmetry.space_group_name_H-M   'P 1'
#
loop_
_entity.id
_entity.type
_entity.pdbx_description
1 polymer ?
#
loop_
_entity_poly.entity_id
_entity_poly.type
_entity_poly.pdbx_seq_one_letter_code
_entity_poly.pdbx_strand_id
1 'polypeptide(L)'
;MSAKMQDLLNKYDGAEADIQFNDAGATNEVGLRSITKPASVHEKIVKGGVNDFAGSTSALAKLRTYYGLIQDELVTGGAVVGVISAGLFGAIFGAGAGGILSVRSGSAQSDVKTMINNGKSKGGCRITLTDEFPIASLTSTSQSKL
;
A
#
# COMPACT_ATOMS: atom_id res chain seq x y z
N MET A 1 -2.11 -13.46 -14.93
CA MET A 1 -2.26 -12.83 -13.61
C MET A 1 -3.38 -13.56 -12.87
N SER A 2 -3.13 -14.03 -11.65
CA SER A 2 -3.84 -15.20 -11.06
C SER A 2 -5.27 -14.89 -10.62
N ALA A 3 -6.25 -15.66 -11.11
CA ALA A 3 -7.65 -15.63 -10.65
C ALA A 3 -7.77 -15.72 -9.12
N LYS A 4 -6.79 -16.31 -8.44
CA LYS A 4 -6.72 -16.41 -6.97
C LYS A 4 -6.56 -15.05 -6.28
N MET A 5 -5.84 -14.08 -6.87
CA MET A 5 -5.71 -12.75 -6.27
C MET A 5 -7.00 -11.94 -6.36
N GLN A 6 -7.68 -12.03 -7.50
CA GLN A 6 -9.00 -11.40 -7.65
C GLN A 6 -10.02 -12.03 -6.70
N ASP A 7 -9.94 -13.36 -6.52
CA ASP A 7 -10.78 -14.08 -5.55
C ASP A 7 -10.49 -13.64 -4.11
N LEU A 8 -9.21 -13.45 -3.72
CA LEU A 8 -8.85 -12.89 -2.41
C LEU A 8 -9.38 -11.47 -2.22
N LEU A 9 -9.21 -10.59 -3.22
CA LEU A 9 -9.73 -9.22 -3.16
C LEU A 9 -11.25 -9.17 -3.04
N ASN A 10 -11.96 -10.08 -3.70
CA ASN A 10 -13.41 -10.19 -3.58
C ASN A 10 -13.83 -10.80 -2.23
N LYS A 11 -13.13 -11.83 -1.77
CA LYS A 11 -13.37 -12.53 -0.50
C LYS A 11 -13.22 -11.61 0.70
N TYR A 12 -12.23 -10.71 0.66
CA TYR A 12 -11.95 -9.76 1.74
C TYR A 12 -12.51 -8.37 1.44
N ASP A 13 -13.47 -8.23 0.52
CA ASP A 13 -14.11 -6.93 0.27
C ASP A 13 -14.74 -6.37 1.54
N GLY A 14 -14.52 -5.09 1.80
CA GLY A 14 -14.90 -4.41 3.04
C GLY A 14 -13.97 -4.64 4.22
N ALA A 15 -12.96 -5.52 4.12
CA ALA A 15 -11.99 -5.71 5.19
C ALA A 15 -11.18 -4.43 5.40
N GLU A 16 -11.15 -3.97 6.63
CA GLU A 16 -10.34 -2.84 7.08
C GLU A 16 -9.19 -3.38 7.93
N ALA A 17 -8.02 -2.78 7.76
CA ALA A 17 -6.88 -3.11 8.60
C ALA A 17 -6.23 -1.82 9.10
N ASP A 18 -6.48 -1.52 10.37
CA ASP A 18 -5.67 -0.58 11.16
C ASP A 18 -4.50 -1.36 11.72
N ILE A 19 -3.46 -1.48 10.91
CA ILE A 19 -2.30 -2.27 11.30
C ILE A 19 -1.37 -1.36 12.08
N GLN A 20 -1.33 -1.57 13.39
CA GLN A 20 -0.26 -1.10 14.25
C GLN A 20 0.64 -2.29 14.56
N PHE A 21 1.84 -2.34 13.97
CA PHE A 21 2.91 -3.21 14.46
C PHE A 21 4.24 -2.47 14.46
N ASN A 22 5.22 -3.01 15.18
CA ASN A 22 6.38 -2.30 15.72
C ASN A 22 7.25 -1.54 14.72
N ASP A 23 8.00 -0.58 15.28
CA ASP A 23 8.91 0.38 14.66
C ASP A 23 9.51 -0.07 13.32
N ALA A 24 9.43 0.81 12.33
CA ALA A 24 9.97 0.59 11.01
C ALA A 24 11.48 0.31 11.10
N GLY A 25 11.92 -0.84 10.62
CA GLY A 25 13.35 -1.20 10.58
C GLY A 25 13.75 -2.44 11.35
N ALA A 26 12.82 -3.16 12.00
CA ALA A 26 13.11 -4.49 12.51
C ALA A 26 13.43 -5.42 11.34
N THR A 27 14.70 -5.77 11.19
CA THR A 27 15.10 -6.90 10.36
C THR A 27 14.60 -8.16 11.02
N ASN A 28 13.87 -8.99 10.28
CA ASN A 28 13.52 -10.35 10.69
C ASN A 28 14.83 -11.10 10.99
N GLU A 29 14.81 -12.20 11.76
CA GLU A 29 16.01 -13.02 12.05
C GLU A 29 16.77 -13.51 10.80
N VAL A 30 16.12 -13.41 9.64
CA VAL A 30 16.61 -13.80 8.31
C VAL A 30 17.19 -12.62 7.49
N GLY A 31 17.34 -11.43 8.09
CA GLY A 31 17.96 -10.25 7.45
C GLY A 31 17.05 -9.49 6.46
N LEU A 32 15.76 -9.81 6.41
CA LEU A 32 14.76 -9.14 5.58
C LEU A 32 14.23 -7.89 6.28
N ARG A 33 13.94 -6.80 5.55
CA ARG A 33 13.31 -5.61 6.11
C ARG A 33 11.80 -5.81 6.25
N SER A 34 11.25 -5.68 7.46
CA SER A 34 9.79 -5.57 7.63
C SER A 34 9.30 -4.20 7.15
N ILE A 35 8.41 -4.15 6.16
CA ILE A 35 7.72 -2.91 5.79
C ILE A 35 6.50 -2.76 6.69
N THR A 36 6.71 -2.06 7.79
CA THR A 36 5.64 -1.70 8.72
C THR A 36 4.82 -0.54 8.14
N LYS A 37 3.50 -0.70 8.10
CA LYS A 37 2.56 0.39 7.78
C LYS A 37 2.58 1.45 8.90
N PRO A 38 2.55 2.75 8.58
CA PRO A 38 2.57 3.78 9.62
C PRO A 38 1.22 3.83 10.36
N ALA A 39 1.24 3.95 11.69
CA ALA A 39 0.07 3.97 12.60
C ALA A 39 -0.99 5.07 12.33
N SER A 40 -0.83 5.85 11.27
CA SER A 40 -1.65 7.00 10.88
C SER A 40 -2.22 6.88 9.45
N VAL A 41 -2.05 5.72 8.82
CA VAL A 41 -2.64 5.37 7.51
C VAL A 41 -3.70 4.30 7.75
N HIS A 42 -4.83 4.41 7.08
CA HIS A 42 -5.91 3.42 7.14
C HIS A 42 -5.95 2.63 5.83
N GLU A 43 -6.20 1.31 5.92
CA GLU A 43 -6.31 0.44 4.75
C GLU A 43 -7.71 -0.16 4.71
N LYS A 44 -8.28 -0.24 3.50
CA LYS A 44 -9.55 -0.93 3.27
C LYS A 44 -9.56 -1.62 1.92
N ILE A 45 -9.95 -2.88 1.88
CA ILE A 45 -10.30 -3.52 0.61
C ILE A 45 -11.70 -3.04 0.23
N VAL A 46 -11.83 -2.49 -0.97
CA VAL A 46 -13.10 -2.04 -1.52
C VAL A 46 -13.18 -2.49 -2.97
N LYS A 47 -14.20 -3.26 -3.34
CA LYS A 47 -14.53 -3.65 -4.73
C LYS A 47 -13.29 -4.03 -5.57
N GLY A 48 -12.53 -5.03 -5.13
CA GLY A 48 -11.40 -5.52 -5.94
C GLY A 48 -10.11 -4.68 -5.85
N GLY A 49 -9.99 -3.76 -4.90
CA GLY A 49 -8.78 -2.95 -4.70
C GLY A 49 -8.50 -2.66 -3.23
N VAL A 50 -7.25 -2.37 -2.91
CA VAL A 50 -6.82 -1.90 -1.58
C VAL A 50 -6.70 -0.39 -1.61
N ASN A 51 -7.42 0.27 -0.71
CA ASN A 51 -7.38 1.70 -0.52
C ASN A 51 -6.52 2.02 0.70
N ASP A 52 -5.46 2.79 0.50
CA ASP A 52 -4.70 3.42 1.59
C ASP A 52 -5.13 4.88 1.73
N PHE A 53 -5.35 5.32 2.96
CA PHE A 53 -5.73 6.69 3.22
C PHE A 53 -5.00 7.27 4.42
N ALA A 54 -4.30 8.37 4.20
CA ALA A 54 -3.66 9.18 5.23
C ALA A 54 -4.59 10.32 5.65
N GLY A 55 -4.99 10.34 6.92
CA GLY A 55 -5.89 11.35 7.49
C GLY A 55 -5.23 12.68 7.88
N SER A 56 -3.91 12.81 7.75
CA SER A 56 -3.14 14.01 8.11
C SER A 56 -1.92 14.22 7.22
N THR A 57 -1.35 15.43 7.22
CA THR A 57 -0.12 15.76 6.46
C THR A 57 1.07 14.88 6.89
N SER A 58 1.20 14.60 8.19
CA SER A 58 2.24 13.70 8.71
C SER A 58 2.03 12.27 8.20
N ALA A 59 0.78 11.80 8.18
CA ALA A 59 0.44 10.50 7.63
C ALA A 59 0.71 10.39 6.12
N LEU A 60 0.48 11.46 5.34
CA LEU A 60 0.76 11.50 3.90
C LEU A 60 2.26 11.29 3.63
N ALA A 61 3.12 11.98 4.38
CA ALA A 61 4.56 11.81 4.26
C ALA A 61 4.99 10.36 4.55
N LYS A 62 4.39 9.74 5.58
CA LYS A 62 4.65 8.34 5.92
C LYS A 62 4.10 7.37 4.87
N LEU A 63 2.93 7.65 4.29
CA LEU A 63 2.33 6.86 3.20
C LEU A 63 3.23 6.87 1.95
N ARG A 64 3.79 8.04 1.61
CA ARG A 64 4.79 8.14 0.53
C ARG A 64 6.00 7.25 0.79
N THR A 65 6.57 7.30 2.00
CA THR A 65 7.73 6.48 2.37
C THR A 65 7.39 5.00 2.31
N TYR A 66 6.21 4.59 2.79
CA TYR A 66 5.72 3.21 2.75
C TYR A 66 5.74 2.65 1.31
N TYR A 67 5.17 3.39 0.36
CA TYR A 67 5.20 2.96 -1.04
C TYR A 67 6.61 2.94 -1.66
N GLY A 68 7.48 3.88 -1.27
CA GLY A 68 8.89 3.89 -1.70
C GLY A 68 9.64 2.64 -1.23
N LEU A 69 9.45 2.24 0.04
CA LEU A 69 10.05 1.02 0.58
C LEU A 69 9.56 -0.23 -0.16
N ILE A 70 8.25 -0.30 -0.46
CA ILE A 70 7.70 -1.43 -1.23
C ILE A 70 8.34 -1.49 -2.62
N GLN A 71 8.46 -0.35 -3.30
CA GLN A 71 9.09 -0.28 -4.61
C GLN A 71 10.55 -0.76 -4.53
N ASP A 72 11.34 -0.23 -3.61
CA ASP A 72 12.78 -0.50 -3.48
C ASP A 72 13.05 -1.98 -3.12
N GLU A 73 12.33 -2.54 -2.16
CA GLU A 73 12.49 -3.95 -1.73
C GLU A 73 12.09 -4.95 -2.83
N LEU A 74 11.08 -4.60 -3.64
CA LEU A 74 10.65 -5.45 -4.75
C LEU A 74 11.54 -5.32 -5.99
N VAL A 75 12.20 -4.16 -6.20
CA VAL A 75 13.16 -3.95 -7.29
C VAL A 75 14.52 -4.60 -6.99
N THR A 76 14.95 -4.59 -5.73
CA THR A 76 16.27 -5.14 -5.32
C THR A 76 16.31 -6.67 -5.17
N GLY A 77 15.18 -7.35 -5.35
CA GLY A 77 15.15 -8.74 -5.84
C GLY A 77 15.28 -9.88 -4.83
N GLY A 78 15.25 -9.67 -3.52
CA GLY A 78 15.60 -10.73 -2.56
C GLY A 78 14.47 -11.45 -1.82
N ALA A 79 13.37 -10.77 -1.51
CA ALA A 79 12.69 -11.04 -0.23
C ALA A 79 11.16 -10.87 -0.24
N VAL A 80 10.50 -11.15 -1.36
CA VAL A 80 9.07 -10.83 -1.56
C VAL A 80 8.14 -11.49 -0.53
N VAL A 81 8.52 -12.63 0.05
CA VAL A 81 7.64 -13.43 0.93
C VAL A 81 7.61 -12.95 2.38
N GLY A 82 8.66 -12.28 2.88
CA GLY A 82 8.76 -11.85 4.28
C GLY A 82 8.52 -10.36 4.53
N VAL A 83 8.72 -9.53 3.51
CA VAL A 83 8.78 -8.05 3.59
C VAL A 83 7.40 -7.41 3.69
N ILE A 84 6.39 -8.00 3.03
CA ILE A 84 5.00 -7.52 3.02
C ILE A 84 4.19 -8.32 4.06
N SER A 85 4.64 -8.40 5.31
CA SER A 85 3.99 -9.25 6.32
C SER A 85 3.01 -8.51 7.24
N ALA A 86 2.80 -7.20 7.04
CA ALA A 86 2.06 -6.34 7.98
C ALA A 86 0.93 -5.52 7.33
N GLY A 87 0.25 -6.06 6.30
CA GLY A 87 -0.66 -5.29 5.43
C GLY A 87 -1.83 -6.10 4.86
N LEU A 88 -2.95 -5.45 4.50
CA LEU A 88 -3.86 -6.03 3.49
C LEU A 88 -3.09 -6.29 2.17
N PHE A 89 -2.07 -5.46 1.89
CA PHE A 89 -1.11 -5.72 0.80
C PHE A 89 -0.38 -7.04 0.94
N GLY A 90 0.03 -7.40 2.14
CA GLY A 90 0.74 -8.65 2.40
C GLY A 90 -0.11 -9.86 2.14
N ALA A 91 -1.31 -9.84 2.70
CA ALA A 91 -2.29 -10.89 2.57
C ALA A 91 -2.73 -11.11 1.10
N ILE A 92 -2.82 -10.04 0.31
CA ILE A 92 -3.31 -10.12 -1.07
C ILE A 92 -2.18 -10.34 -2.09
N PHE A 93 -1.03 -9.68 -1.92
CA PHE A 93 0.01 -9.57 -2.96
C PHE A 93 1.30 -10.35 -2.62
N GLY A 94 1.45 -10.88 -1.41
CA GLY A 94 2.68 -11.54 -0.93
C GLY A 94 3.09 -12.81 -1.69
N ALA A 95 2.18 -13.46 -2.42
CA ALA A 95 2.46 -14.69 -3.17
C ALA A 95 2.17 -14.53 -4.68
N GLY A 96 3.05 -13.81 -5.38
CA GLY A 96 3.07 -13.83 -6.86
C GLY A 96 2.71 -12.52 -7.58
N ALA A 97 2.57 -11.41 -6.86
CA ALA A 97 2.23 -10.11 -7.45
C ALA A 97 3.33 -9.04 -7.30
N GLY A 98 4.53 -9.41 -6.85
CA GLY A 98 5.61 -8.46 -6.52
C GLY A 98 5.95 -7.48 -7.64
N GLY A 99 5.99 -7.93 -8.90
CA GLY A 99 6.25 -7.04 -10.04
C GLY A 99 5.17 -5.98 -10.25
N ILE A 100 3.89 -6.37 -10.18
CA ILE A 100 2.77 -5.43 -10.27
C ILE A 100 2.78 -4.48 -9.08
N LEU A 101 2.94 -5.01 -7.88
CA LEU A 101 2.93 -4.20 -6.67
C LEU A 101 4.07 -3.19 -6.66
N SER A 102 5.27 -3.55 -7.13
CA SER A 102 6.38 -2.61 -7.26
C SER A 102 6.05 -1.42 -8.17
N VAL A 103 5.51 -1.70 -9.37
CA VAL A 103 5.12 -0.66 -10.33
C VAL A 103 4.00 0.23 -9.79
N ARG A 104 2.99 -0.38 -9.16
CA ARG A 104 1.83 0.35 -8.60
C ARG A 104 2.24 1.17 -7.38
N SER A 105 3.07 0.64 -6.50
CA SER A 105 3.63 1.40 -5.36
C SER A 105 4.51 2.56 -5.84
N GLY A 106 5.31 2.39 -6.90
CA GLY A 106 6.06 3.52 -7.46
C GLY A 106 5.16 4.62 -8.03
N SER A 107 4.03 4.25 -8.65
CA SER A 107 3.03 5.21 -9.13
C SER A 107 2.35 5.93 -7.96
N ALA A 108 1.89 5.18 -6.95
CA ALA A 108 1.28 5.73 -5.74
C ALA A 108 2.24 6.64 -4.96
N GLN A 109 3.53 6.29 -4.90
CA GLN A 109 4.56 7.12 -4.27
C GLN A 109 4.70 8.48 -4.96
N SER A 110 4.63 8.51 -6.30
CA SER A 110 4.65 9.74 -7.09
C SER A 110 3.38 10.58 -6.88
N ASP A 111 2.21 9.93 -6.81
CA ASP A 111 0.93 10.61 -6.63
C ASP A 111 0.80 11.21 -5.23
N VAL A 112 1.19 10.47 -4.18
CA VAL A 112 1.24 11.01 -2.81
C VAL A 112 2.27 12.13 -2.71
N LYS A 113 3.43 12.03 -3.38
CA LYS A 113 4.38 13.14 -3.47
C LYS A 113 3.75 14.39 -4.10
N THR A 114 2.95 14.21 -5.15
CA THR A 114 2.23 15.32 -5.78
C THR A 114 1.18 15.93 -4.84
N MET A 115 0.41 15.11 -4.10
CA MET A 115 -0.52 15.60 -3.08
C MET A 115 0.17 16.45 -2.01
N ILE A 116 1.34 16.00 -1.54
CA ILE A 116 2.15 16.73 -0.55
C ILE A 116 2.60 18.07 -1.14
N ASN A 117 3.14 18.07 -2.36
CA ASN A 117 3.59 19.28 -3.05
C ASN A 117 2.43 20.27 -3.29
N ASN A 118 1.22 19.77 -3.51
CA ASN A 118 -0.01 20.57 -3.64
C ASN A 118 -0.58 21.02 -2.29
N GLY A 119 0.08 20.73 -1.17
CA GLY A 119 -0.33 21.16 0.16
C GLY A 119 -1.57 20.44 0.71
N LYS A 120 -1.90 19.24 0.22
CA LYS A 120 -3.03 18.46 0.75
C LYS A 120 -2.79 18.09 2.22
N SER A 121 -3.83 18.22 3.03
CA SER A 121 -3.81 17.83 4.44
C SER A 121 -4.17 16.36 4.70
N LYS A 122 -4.69 15.67 3.67
CA LYS A 122 -5.10 14.25 3.68
C LYS A 122 -5.20 13.73 2.26
N GLY A 123 -5.16 12.42 2.09
CA GLY A 123 -5.23 11.77 0.78
C GLY A 123 -4.66 10.35 0.83
N GLY A 124 -4.68 9.66 -0.30
CA GLY A 124 -4.01 8.37 -0.43
C GLY A 124 -4.28 7.75 -1.79
N CYS A 125 -3.98 6.47 -1.96
CA CYS A 125 -4.07 5.79 -3.24
C CYS A 125 -4.89 4.51 -3.13
N ARG A 126 -5.54 4.17 -4.24
CA ARG A 126 -6.21 2.89 -4.44
C ARG A 126 -5.37 2.07 -5.39
N ILE A 127 -4.92 0.91 -4.94
CA ILE A 127 -4.17 -0.06 -5.71
C ILE A 127 -5.08 -1.24 -6.03
N THR A 128 -5.19 -1.56 -7.31
CA THR A 128 -5.89 -2.74 -7.82
C THR A 128 -4.88 -3.63 -8.55
N LEU A 129 -5.36 -4.75 -9.07
CA LEU A 129 -4.56 -5.61 -9.94
C LEU A 129 -4.12 -4.91 -11.22
N THR A 130 -4.96 -4.05 -11.80
CA THR A 130 -4.69 -3.45 -13.11
C THR A 130 -4.25 -2.01 -13.03
N ASP A 131 -4.69 -1.28 -12.01
CA ASP A 131 -4.56 0.17 -11.94
C ASP A 131 -4.17 0.64 -10.53
N GLU A 132 -3.61 1.85 -10.49
CA GLU A 132 -3.42 2.62 -9.29
C GLU A 132 -3.89 4.05 -9.56
N PHE A 133 -4.55 4.67 -8.57
CA PHE A 133 -4.96 6.06 -8.67
C PHE A 133 -5.20 6.70 -7.31
N PRO A 134 -5.10 8.03 -7.22
CA PRO A 134 -5.31 8.78 -6.00
C PRO A 134 -6.77 8.75 -5.56
N ILE A 135 -7.02 8.78 -4.25
CA ILE A 135 -8.35 8.77 -3.63
C ILE A 135 -8.51 9.87 -2.60
N ALA A 136 -9.74 10.35 -2.42
CA ALA A 136 -10.08 11.42 -1.48
C ALA A 136 -10.62 10.91 -0.13
N SER A 137 -10.92 9.61 -0.03
CA SER A 137 -11.41 8.96 1.19
C SER A 137 -11.10 7.46 1.14
N LEU A 138 -11.09 6.82 2.31
CA LEU A 138 -10.81 5.39 2.49
C LEU A 138 -11.77 4.47 1.72
N THR A 139 -13.00 4.91 1.43
CA THR A 139 -14.00 4.11 0.70
C THR A 139 -14.12 4.47 -0.78
N SER A 140 -13.33 5.42 -1.28
CA SER A 140 -13.43 5.87 -2.67
C SER A 140 -13.04 4.76 -3.64
N THR A 141 -13.85 4.60 -4.68
CA THR A 141 -13.56 3.69 -5.82
C THR A 141 -13.22 4.47 -7.08
N SER A 142 -13.19 5.80 -6.99
CA SER A 142 -12.95 6.71 -8.10
C SER A 142 -11.73 7.58 -7.85
N GLN A 143 -11.04 7.93 -8.94
CA GLN A 143 -9.88 8.78 -8.93
C GLN A 143 -10.19 10.19 -8.40
N SER A 144 -9.38 10.66 -7.47
CA SER A 144 -9.41 12.02 -6.96
C SER A 144 -8.50 12.95 -7.76
N LYS A 145 -8.73 14.26 -7.64
CA LYS A 145 -7.81 15.26 -8.17
C LYS A 145 -6.64 15.44 -7.21
N LEU A 146 -5.43 15.36 -7.76
CA LEU A 146 -4.17 15.66 -7.06
C LEU A 146 -4.11 17.12 -6.61
#